data_AF-A0A9P0KBN3-F1
#
_entry.id   AF-A0A9P0KBN3-F1
#
_cell.length_a   1.000
_cell.length_b   1.000
_cell.length_c   1.000
_cell.angle_alpha   90.00
_cell.angle_beta   90.00
_cell.angle_gamma   90.00
#
_symmetry.space_group_name_H-M   'P 1'
#
loop_
_entity.id
_entity.type
_entity.pdbx_description
1 polymer ?
#
loop_
_entity_poly.entity_id
_entity_poly.type
_entity_poly.pdbx_seq_one_letter_code
_entity_poly.pdbx_strand_id
1 'polypeptide(L)'
;MHQTTASRIIAKALRAIAGLSNQYIRMPNKGDEIIRVQNGFYRICRFPRVIRCIDGTHIKMQSPGAQDGEVFRNRKSYFSINTEIVAGPDLII
;
A
#
# COMPACT_ATOMS: atom_id res chain seq x y z
N MET A 1 -15.65 26.55 1.78
CA MET A 1 -14.18 26.32 1.88
C MET A 1 -13.59 26.38 0.48
N HIS A 2 -12.56 27.18 0.24
CA HIS A 2 -11.93 27.27 -1.09
C HIS A 2 -11.04 26.04 -1.34
N GLN A 3 -10.95 25.57 -2.60
CA GLN A 3 -10.16 24.39 -2.98
C GLN A 3 -8.73 24.47 -2.44
N THR A 4 -8.09 25.64 -2.56
CA THR A 4 -6.70 25.84 -2.09
C THR A 4 -6.55 25.69 -0.58
N THR A 5 -7.56 26.04 0.21
CA THR A 5 -7.55 25.82 1.66
C THR A 5 -7.70 24.34 1.98
N ALA A 6 -8.65 23.65 1.33
CA ALA A 6 -8.86 22.22 1.50
C ALA A 6 -7.59 21.42 1.14
N SER A 7 -6.97 21.69 -0.02
CA SER A 7 -5.76 21.00 -0.46
C SER A 7 -4.59 21.17 0.51
N ARG A 8 -4.40 22.36 1.10
CA ARG A 8 -3.34 22.60 2.09
C ARG A 8 -3.59 21.82 3.38
N ILE A 9 -4.83 21.78 3.86
CA ILE A 9 -5.21 21.03 5.07
C ILE A 9 -5.01 19.53 4.85
N ILE A 10 -5.49 19.00 3.72
CA ILE A 10 -5.31 17.60 3.33
C ILE A 10 -3.82 17.25 3.27
N ALA A 11 -3.00 18.07 2.58
CA ALA A 11 -1.57 17.83 2.50
C ALA A 11 -0.88 17.84 3.87
N LYS A 12 -1.28 18.74 4.77
CA LYS A 12 -0.74 18.79 6.14
C LYS A 12 -1.12 17.53 6.93
N ALA A 13 -2.37 17.11 6.89
CA ALA A 13 -2.84 15.90 7.56
C ALA A 13 -2.14 14.64 7.01
N LEU A 14 -2.06 14.51 5.68
CA LEU A 14 -1.41 13.36 5.04
C LEU A 14 0.07 13.27 5.40
N ARG A 15 0.81 14.38 5.47
CA ARG A 15 2.22 14.37 5.90
C ARG A 15 2.37 13.93 7.35
N ALA A 16 1.48 14.38 8.24
CA ALA A 16 1.50 13.95 9.64
C ALA A 16 1.25 12.44 9.76
N ILE A 17 0.27 11.90 9.01
CA ILE A 17 -0.02 10.47 8.96
C ILE A 17 1.16 9.69 8.37
N ALA A 18 1.72 10.15 7.24
CA ALA A 18 2.86 9.52 6.60
C ALA A 18 4.11 9.50 7.50
N GLY A 19 4.29 10.50 8.37
CA GLY A 19 5.35 10.53 9.37
C GLY A 19 5.27 9.38 10.39
N LEU A 20 4.09 8.77 10.57
CA LEU A 20 3.89 7.60 11.44
C LEU A 20 4.23 6.27 10.75
N SER A 21 4.61 6.28 9.46
CA SER A 21 4.89 5.07 8.69
C SER A 21 5.86 4.11 9.38
N ASN A 22 6.99 4.59 9.91
CA ASN A 22 7.96 3.74 10.61
C ASN A 22 7.42 3.08 11.90
N GLN A 23 6.33 3.60 12.45
CA GLN A 23 5.68 3.03 13.63
C GLN A 23 4.71 1.91 13.25
N TYR A 24 3.94 2.07 12.17
CA TYR A 24 2.84 1.18 11.80
C TYR A 24 3.14 0.25 10.61
N ILE A 25 4.02 0.66 9.69
CA ILE A 25 4.43 -0.13 8.53
C ILE A 25 5.72 -0.84 8.89
N ARG A 26 5.61 -2.06 9.43
CA ARG A 26 6.76 -2.87 9.83
C ARG A 26 6.71 -4.25 9.21
N MET A 27 7.90 -4.80 8.99
CA MET A 27 8.08 -6.17 8.52
C MET A 27 8.36 -7.07 9.71
N PRO A 28 7.82 -8.30 9.76
CA PRO A 28 8.25 -9.27 10.77
C PRO A 28 9.75 -9.48 10.58
N ASN A 29 10.52 -9.16 11.62
CA ASN A 29 11.99 -9.13 11.55
C ASN A 29 12.66 -10.01 12.61
N LYS A 30 11.88 -10.56 13.55
CA LYS A 30 12.32 -11.55 14.54
C LYS A 30 11.95 -12.95 14.07
N GLY A 31 12.82 -13.93 14.34
CA GLY A 31 12.62 -15.33 13.93
C GLY A 31 11.26 -15.89 14.38
N ASP A 32 10.91 -15.70 15.65
CA ASP A 32 9.62 -16.17 16.20
C ASP A 32 8.41 -15.50 15.53
N GLU A 33 8.54 -14.23 15.17
CA GLU A 33 7.48 -13.46 14.51
C GLU A 33 7.28 -13.95 13.07
N ILE A 34 8.38 -14.18 12.35
CA ILE A 34 8.37 -14.75 11.00
C ILE A 34 7.71 -16.13 11.03
N ILE A 35 8.12 -17.01 11.95
CA ILE A 35 7.54 -18.36 12.09
C ILE A 35 6.05 -18.28 12.41
N ARG A 36 5.64 -17.38 13.30
CA ARG A 36 4.22 -17.16 13.65
C ARG A 36 3.39 -16.78 12.42
N VAL A 37 3.90 -15.84 11.61
CA VAL A 37 3.22 -15.39 10.39
C VAL A 37 3.15 -16.50 9.34
N GLN A 38 4.25 -17.22 9.12
CA GLN A 38 4.29 -18.35 8.19
C GLN A 38 3.29 -19.44 8.57
N ASN A 39 3.23 -19.78 9.86
CA ASN A 39 2.24 -20.72 10.38
C ASN A 39 0.81 -20.21 10.21
N GLY A 40 0.58 -18.90 10.33
CA GLY A 40 -0.71 -18.26 10.05
C GLY A 40 -1.18 -18.51 8.62
N PHE A 41 -0.37 -18.17 7.63
CA PHE A 41 -0.70 -18.43 6.22
C PHE A 41 -0.85 -19.93 5.90
N TYR A 42 0.00 -20.77 6.50
CA TYR A 42 -0.12 -22.21 6.35
C TYR A 42 -1.43 -22.75 6.92
N ARG A 43 -1.94 -22.21 8.02
CA ARG A 43 -3.25 -22.61 8.57
C ARG A 43 -4.42 -22.21 7.67
N ILE A 44 -4.34 -21.07 7.00
CA ILE A 44 -5.43 -20.56 6.15
C ILE A 44 -5.56 -21.39 4.87
N CYS A 45 -4.49 -21.49 4.08
CA CYS A 45 -4.53 -22.09 2.74
C CYS A 45 -3.35 -23.04 2.44
N ARG A 46 -2.63 -23.52 3.47
CA ARG A 46 -1.42 -24.35 3.31
C ARG A 46 -0.29 -23.69 2.52
N PHE A 47 -0.27 -22.36 2.44
CA PHE A 47 0.82 -21.64 1.80
C PHE A 47 2.06 -21.64 2.68
N PRO A 48 3.13 -22.39 2.32
CA PRO A 48 4.28 -22.54 3.17
C PRO A 48 5.19 -21.31 3.04
N ARG A 49 5.81 -20.91 4.17
CA ARG A 49 6.87 -19.88 4.21
C ARG A 49 6.45 -18.49 3.74
N VAL A 50 5.15 -18.23 3.56
CA VAL A 50 4.63 -16.90 3.26
C VAL A 50 4.74 -16.02 4.50
N ILE A 51 5.36 -14.85 4.35
CA ILE A 51 5.49 -13.88 5.44
C ILE A 51 4.53 -12.69 5.28
N ARG A 52 3.86 -12.60 4.12
CA ARG A 52 2.88 -11.55 3.79
C ARG A 52 2.27 -11.75 2.41
N CYS A 53 1.11 -11.13 2.21
CA CYS A 53 0.47 -10.95 0.91
C CYS A 53 0.57 -9.49 0.47
N ILE A 54 0.68 -9.27 -0.84
CA ILE A 54 0.66 -7.94 -1.44
C ILE A 54 -0.52 -7.91 -2.39
N ASP A 55 -1.33 -6.85 -2.31
CA ASP A 55 -2.36 -6.58 -3.29
C ASP A 55 -2.27 -5.12 -3.75
N GLY A 56 -2.58 -4.89 -5.03
CA GLY A 56 -2.41 -3.61 -5.70
C GLY A 56 -3.73 -3.09 -6.27
N THR A 57 -4.02 -1.81 -6.03
CA THR A 57 -5.17 -1.12 -6.64
C THR A 57 -4.72 0.10 -7.42
N HIS A 58 -5.17 0.19 -8.68
CA HIS A 58 -4.93 1.35 -9.53
C HIS A 58 -5.90 2.49 -9.21
N ILE A 59 -5.36 3.63 -8.76
CA ILE A 59 -6.11 4.88 -8.59
C ILE A 59 -5.99 5.69 -9.87
N LYS A 60 -7.11 5.90 -10.57
CA LYS A 60 -7.17 6.68 -11.80
C LYS A 60 -6.73 8.14 -11.53
N MET A 61 -5.92 8.68 -12.42
CA MET A 61 -5.43 10.06 -12.37
C MET A 61 -5.52 10.73 -13.74
N GLN A 62 -5.37 12.05 -13.77
CA GLN A 62 -5.13 12.78 -15.02
C GLN A 62 -3.75 12.45 -15.57
N SER A 63 -3.56 12.59 -16.88
CA SER A 63 -2.23 12.44 -17.47
C SER A 63 -1.25 13.39 -16.77
N PRO A 64 -0.11 12.90 -16.27
CA PRO A 64 0.89 13.74 -15.62
C PRO A 64 1.57 14.70 -16.60
N GLY A 65 1.35 14.57 -17.91
CA GLY A 65 1.83 15.50 -18.95
C GLY A 65 3.35 15.56 -19.12
N ALA A 66 4.10 14.83 -18.30
CA ALA A 66 5.56 14.76 -18.34
C ALA A 66 6.06 13.82 -19.44
N GLN A 67 7.35 13.92 -19.75
CA GLN A 67 8.04 13.11 -20.75
C GLN A 67 7.87 11.60 -20.51
N ASP A 68 7.76 11.19 -19.24
CA ASP A 68 7.54 9.81 -18.81
C ASP A 68 6.05 9.50 -18.53
N GLY A 69 5.09 10.29 -19.02
CA GLY A 69 3.68 10.11 -18.66
C GLY A 69 3.09 8.74 -19.00
N GLU A 70 3.64 8.08 -20.02
CA GLU A 70 3.25 6.72 -20.41
C GLU A 70 3.59 5.65 -19.36
N VAL A 71 4.53 5.89 -18.44
CA VAL A 71 4.81 4.94 -17.33
C VAL A 71 3.62 4.82 -16.37
N PHE A 72 2.73 5.82 -16.37
CA PHE A 72 1.50 5.81 -15.58
C PHE A 72 0.31 5.21 -16.34
N ARG A 73 0.46 4.85 -17.63
CA ARG A 73 -0.60 4.19 -18.39
C ARG A 73 -0.67 2.71 -17.99
N ASN A 74 -1.83 2.29 -17.50
CA ASN A 74 -2.04 0.89 -17.14
C ASN A 74 -2.52 0.04 -18.33
N ARG A 75 -2.64 -1.28 -18.09
CA ARG A 75 -3.17 -2.25 -19.05
C ARG A 75 -4.57 -1.91 -19.60
N LYS A 76 -5.39 -1.18 -18.84
CA LYS A 76 -6.74 -0.73 -19.23
C LYS A 76 -6.71 0.61 -19.98
N SER A 77 -5.53 1.04 -20.44
CA SER A 77 -5.29 2.22 -21.28
C SER A 77 -5.61 3.57 -20.64
N TYR A 78 -5.74 3.64 -19.31
CA TYR A 78 -5.90 4.91 -18.58
C TYR A 78 -4.72 5.20 -17.64
N PHE A 79 -4.51 6.46 -17.30
CA PHE A 79 -3.46 6.88 -16.37
C PHE A 79 -3.83 6.59 -14.92
N SER A 80 -2.93 5.98 -14.16
CA SER A 80 -3.16 5.61 -12.78
C SER A 80 -1.87 5.45 -11.99
N ILE A 81 -1.98 5.60 -10.67
CA ILE A 81 -0.94 5.19 -9.72
C ILE A 81 -1.35 3.85 -9.12
N ASN A 82 -0.46 2.86 -9.13
CA ASN A 82 -0.67 1.63 -8.37
C ASN A 82 -0.40 1.91 -6.88
N THR A 83 -1.37 1.63 -6.03
CA THR A 83 -1.22 1.67 -4.57
C THR A 83 -1.23 0.26 -4.04
N GLU A 84 -0.28 -0.08 -3.18
CA GLU A 84 -0.08 -1.43 -2.70
C GLU A 84 -0.35 -1.51 -1.20
N ILE A 85 -1.02 -2.59 -0.79
CA ILE A 85 -1.22 -2.94 0.61
C ILE A 85 -0.49 -4.24 0.89
N VAL A 86 0.13 -4.29 2.06
CA VAL A 86 0.82 -5.46 2.56
C VAL A 86 0.05 -6.01 3.75
N ALA A 87 -0.36 -7.27 3.67
CA ALA A 87 -1.21 -7.92 4.67
C ALA A 87 -0.52 -9.12 5.33
N GLY A 88 -0.78 -9.29 6.63
CA GLY A 88 -0.51 -10.52 7.38
C GLY A 88 -1.71 -11.47 7.36
N PRO A 89 -1.56 -12.69 7.91
CA PRO A 89 -2.64 -13.69 7.94
C PRO A 89 -3.77 -13.31 8.91
N ASP A 90 -3.51 -12.35 9.79
CA ASP A 90 -4.41 -11.82 10.81
C ASP A 90 -5.13 -10.53 10.36
N LEU A 91 -4.98 -10.11 9.10
CA LEU A 91 -5.77 -9.00 8.54
C LEU A 91 -7.26 -9.39 8.48
N ILE A 92 -8.10 -8.60 9.14
CA ILE A 92 -9.56 -8.68 9.04
C ILE A 92 -10.01 -7.56 8.10
N ILE A 93 -10.78 -7.91 7.06
CA ILE A 93 -11.37 -6.98 6.09
C ILE A 93 -12.86 -6.82 6.40
#